data_AF-A0A5E4UBN7-F1
#
_entry.id   AF-A0A5E4UBN7-F1
#
_cell.length_a   1.000
_cell.length_b   1.000
_cell.length_c   1.000
_cell.angle_alpha   90.00
_cell.angle_beta   90.00
_cell.angle_gamma   90.00
#
_symmetry.space_group_name_H-M   'P 1'
#
loop_
_entity.id
_entity.type
_entity.pdbx_description
1 polymer ?
#
loop_
_entity_poly.entity_id
_entity_poly.type
_entity_poly.pdbx_seq_one_letter_code
_entity_poly.pdbx_strand_id
1 'polypeptide(L)'
;MFSFFEEYVKHSALNFGQAAQGFRFLLTHPDADSLARPGTVRHAVAALPIRAKRIANDLFFAVIPPHWHHTDRELKSLHGYSVKQWFDAGYGPYRFAETGEYLPAHEITREPRWDPRCKE
;
A
#
# COMPACT_ATOMS: atom_id res chain seq x y z
N MET A 1 27.05 0.79 4.34
CA MET A 1 26.66 -0.55 3.82
C MET A 1 25.37 -1.07 4.45
N PHE A 2 25.13 -0.83 5.74
CA PHE A 2 23.85 -1.19 6.39
C PHE A 2 22.62 -0.42 5.87
N SER A 3 22.77 0.83 5.41
CA SER A 3 21.64 1.65 4.93
C SER A 3 20.96 1.08 3.69
N PHE A 4 21.72 0.69 2.66
CA PHE A 4 21.14 0.18 1.41
C PHE A 4 20.24 -1.04 1.64
N PHE A 5 20.71 -1.99 2.45
CA PHE A 5 19.96 -3.20 2.76
C PHE A 5 18.75 -2.89 3.65
N GLU A 6 18.90 -2.00 4.63
CA GLU A 6 17.79 -1.53 5.46
C GLU A 6 16.70 -0.85 4.63
N GLU A 7 17.07 0.09 3.76
CA GLU A 7 16.17 0.82 2.84
C GLU A 7 15.48 -0.16 1.90
N TYR A 8 16.22 -1.13 1.33
CA TYR A 8 15.66 -2.19 0.51
C TYR A 8 14.60 -2.98 1.28
N VAL A 9 14.93 -3.52 2.45
CA VAL A 9 14.02 -4.37 3.23
C VAL A 9 12.77 -3.61 3.67
N LYS A 10 12.92 -2.35 4.11
CA LYS A 10 11.79 -1.52 4.53
C LYS A 10 10.89 -1.12 3.36
N HIS A 11 11.47 -0.76 2.23
CA HIS A 11 10.72 -0.49 1.00
C HIS A 11 9.98 -1.74 0.49
N SER A 12 10.66 -2.89 0.46
CA SER A 12 10.03 -4.17 0.11
C SER A 12 8.88 -4.50 1.05
N ALA A 13 9.04 -4.29 2.36
CA ALA A 13 7.99 -4.51 3.34
C ALA A 13 6.76 -3.62 3.10
N LEU A 14 6.96 -2.33 2.80
CA LEU A 14 5.89 -1.42 2.42
C LEU A 14 5.10 -1.95 1.20
N ASN A 15 5.80 -2.29 0.12
CA ASN A 15 5.18 -2.77 -1.11
C ASN A 15 4.48 -4.14 -0.93
N PHE A 16 5.07 -5.05 -0.14
CA PHE A 16 4.40 -6.31 0.21
C PHE A 16 3.12 -6.09 1.03
N GLY A 17 3.12 -5.10 1.93
CA GLY A 17 1.92 -4.68 2.65
C GLY A 17 0.81 -4.25 1.69
N GLN A 18 1.15 -3.40 0.70
CA GLN A 18 0.21 -2.92 -0.32
C GLN A 18 -0.33 -4.08 -1.18
N ALA A 19 0.55 -4.98 -1.63
CA ALA A 19 0.13 -6.18 -2.37
C ALA A 19 -0.80 -7.06 -1.53
N ALA A 20 -0.50 -7.28 -0.25
CA ALA A 20 -1.34 -8.04 0.67
C ALA A 20 -2.71 -7.40 0.91
N GLN A 21 -2.78 -6.06 1.01
CA GLN A 21 -4.06 -5.34 1.02
C GLN A 21 -4.83 -5.58 -0.28
N GLY A 22 -4.15 -5.48 -1.42
CA GLY A 22 -4.71 -5.75 -2.73
C GLY A 22 -5.32 -7.15 -2.82
N PHE A 23 -4.62 -8.18 -2.35
CA PHE A 23 -5.15 -9.54 -2.30
C PHE A 23 -6.35 -9.68 -1.35
N ARG A 24 -6.31 -9.08 -0.16
CA ARG A 24 -7.44 -9.10 0.79
C ARG A 24 -8.71 -8.53 0.17
N PHE A 25 -8.58 -7.47 -0.64
CA PHE A 25 -9.69 -6.79 -1.29
C PHE A 25 -9.72 -7.02 -2.80
N LEU A 26 -9.26 -8.18 -3.27
CA LEU A 26 -9.09 -8.48 -4.71
C LEU A 26 -10.37 -8.25 -5.52
N LEU A 27 -11.52 -8.56 -4.93
CA LEU A 27 -12.84 -8.47 -5.56
C LEU A 27 -13.62 -7.21 -5.17
N THR A 28 -12.98 -6.25 -4.52
CA THR A 28 -13.63 -4.99 -4.10
C THR A 28 -12.71 -3.80 -4.30
N HIS A 29 -13.18 -2.77 -4.99
CA HIS A 29 -12.40 -1.56 -5.22
C HIS A 29 -13.30 -0.32 -5.28
N PRO A 30 -12.98 0.80 -4.60
CA PRO A 30 -13.80 2.01 -4.64
C PRO A 30 -14.07 2.55 -6.05
N ASP A 31 -13.08 2.54 -6.94
CA ASP A 31 -13.28 2.95 -8.35
C ASP A 31 -14.38 2.13 -9.07
N ALA A 32 -14.63 0.88 -8.65
CA ALA A 32 -15.71 0.05 -9.19
C ALA A 32 -17.09 0.39 -8.61
N ASP A 33 -17.19 1.17 -7.53
CA ASP A 33 -18.46 1.53 -6.88
C ASP A 33 -19.36 2.36 -7.82
N SER A 34 -18.75 3.11 -8.75
CA SER A 34 -19.46 3.83 -9.82
C SER A 34 -20.05 2.94 -10.92
N LEU A 35 -19.56 1.71 -11.06
CA LEU A 35 -19.95 0.77 -12.13
C LEU A 35 -20.99 -0.24 -11.68
N ALA A 36 -20.98 -0.59 -10.38
CA ALA A 36 -21.91 -1.53 -9.78
C ALA A 36 -21.95 -1.39 -8.26
N ARG A 37 -23.05 -1.83 -7.64
CA ARG A 37 -23.16 -1.87 -6.17
C ARG A 37 -22.12 -2.84 -5.58
N PRO A 38 -21.41 -2.47 -4.50
CA PRO A 38 -20.49 -3.37 -3.79
C PRO A 38 -21.15 -4.69 -3.38
N GLY A 39 -20.39 -5.79 -3.48
CA GLY A 39 -20.85 -7.15 -3.14
C GLY A 39 -21.59 -7.88 -4.27
N THR A 40 -21.81 -7.22 -5.41
CA THR A 40 -22.36 -7.88 -6.61
C THR A 40 -21.27 -8.52 -7.46
N VAL A 41 -21.61 -9.57 -8.22
CA VAL A 41 -20.68 -10.18 -9.20
C VAL A 41 -20.16 -9.15 -10.20
N ARG A 42 -21.02 -8.23 -10.65
CA ARG A 42 -20.63 -7.15 -11.56
C ARG A 42 -19.56 -6.24 -10.95
N HIS A 43 -19.68 -5.91 -9.66
CA HIS A 43 -18.67 -5.13 -8.94
C HIS A 43 -17.36 -5.91 -8.81
N ALA A 44 -17.42 -7.19 -8.47
CA ALA A 44 -16.24 -8.05 -8.39
C ALA A 44 -15.47 -8.13 -9.72
N VAL A 45 -16.18 -8.33 -10.83
CA VAL A 45 -15.59 -8.36 -12.18
C VAL A 45 -14.96 -7.01 -12.55
N ALA A 46 -15.60 -5.90 -12.18
CA ALA A 46 -15.04 -4.56 -12.42
C ALA A 46 -13.82 -4.25 -11.53
N ALA A 47 -13.80 -4.73 -10.28
CA ALA A 47 -12.73 -4.49 -9.32
C ALA A 47 -11.46 -5.32 -9.62
N LEU A 48 -11.63 -6.55 -10.12
CA LEU A 48 -10.54 -7.49 -10.37
C LEU A 48 -9.40 -6.92 -11.23
N PRO A 49 -9.62 -6.36 -12.44
CA PRO A 49 -8.53 -5.82 -13.26
C PRO A 49 -7.83 -4.63 -12.59
N ILE A 50 -8.57 -3.82 -11.80
CA ILE A 50 -8.00 -2.69 -11.07
C ILE A 50 -7.05 -3.19 -9.99
N ARG A 51 -7.49 -4.16 -9.17
CA ARG A 51 -6.68 -4.77 -8.12
C ARG A 51 -5.50 -5.54 -8.67
N ALA A 52 -5.69 -6.35 -9.71
CA ALA A 52 -4.62 -7.12 -10.33
C ALA A 52 -3.48 -6.23 -10.83
N LYS A 53 -3.81 -5.11 -11.49
CA LYS A 53 -2.81 -4.13 -11.95
C LYS A 53 -2.02 -3.54 -10.78
N ARG A 54 -2.70 -3.15 -9.69
CA ARG A 54 -2.04 -2.56 -8.50
C ARG A 54 -1.18 -3.57 -7.77
N ILE A 55 -1.68 -4.79 -7.54
CA ILE A 55 -0.91 -5.88 -6.92
C ILE A 55 0.35 -6.17 -7.73
N ALA A 56 0.24 -6.26 -9.06
CA ALA A 56 1.40 -6.51 -9.92
C ALA A 56 2.44 -5.38 -9.82
N ASN A 57 1.98 -4.13 -9.80
CA ASN A 57 2.84 -2.96 -9.59
C ASN A 57 3.57 -3.03 -8.24
N ASP A 58 2.84 -3.33 -7.16
CA ASP A 58 3.39 -3.37 -5.81
C ASP A 58 4.39 -4.53 -5.66
N LEU A 59 4.11 -5.71 -6.23
CA LEU A 59 5.05 -6.83 -6.25
C LEU A 59 6.32 -6.53 -7.08
N PHE A 60 6.19 -5.79 -8.18
CA PHE A 60 7.34 -5.35 -8.98
C PHE A 60 8.25 -4.41 -8.17
N PHE A 61 7.69 -3.42 -7.48
CA PHE A 61 8.46 -2.52 -6.63
C PHE A 61 8.94 -3.17 -5.33
N ALA A 62 8.30 -4.25 -4.87
CA ALA A 62 8.80 -5.02 -3.73
C ALA A 62 10.16 -5.69 -3.99
N VAL A 63 10.49 -5.99 -5.24
CA VAL A 63 11.75 -6.70 -5.59
C VAL A 63 12.85 -5.79 -6.14
N ILE A 64 12.49 -4.61 -6.67
CA ILE A 64 13.46 -3.68 -7.26
C ILE A 64 14.09 -2.79 -6.19
N PRO A 65 15.41 -2.53 -6.25
CA PRO A 65 16.07 -1.63 -5.32
C PRO A 65 15.44 -0.23 -5.34
N PRO A 66 15.06 0.32 -4.17
CA PRO A 66 14.39 1.62 -4.12
C PRO A 66 15.27 2.78 -4.60
N HIS A 67 16.60 2.61 -4.53
CA HIS A 67 17.60 3.54 -5.06
C HIS A 67 17.52 3.77 -6.58
N TRP A 68 16.80 2.92 -7.33
CA TRP A 68 16.62 3.10 -8.77
C TRP A 68 15.45 4.01 -9.12
N HIS A 69 14.55 4.26 -8.16
CA HIS A 69 13.31 5.01 -8.40
C HIS A 69 12.91 5.97 -7.26
N HIS A 70 13.73 6.11 -6.23
CA HIS A 70 13.58 7.10 -5.16
C HIS A 70 14.86 7.93 -4.98
N THR A 71 14.68 9.16 -4.52
CA THR A 71 15.75 10.07 -4.11
C THR A 71 16.28 9.73 -2.71
N ASP A 72 17.53 10.10 -2.41
CA ASP A 72 18.12 9.93 -1.07
C ASP A 72 17.27 10.58 0.04
N ARG A 73 16.57 11.67 -0.28
CA ARG A 73 15.68 12.35 0.67
C ARG A 73 14.48 11.48 1.03
N GLU A 74 13.88 10.81 0.05
CA GLU A 74 12.76 9.89 0.28
C GLU A 74 13.22 8.65 1.05
N LEU A 75 14.38 8.08 0.68
CA LEU A 75 14.93 6.91 1.35
C LEU A 75 15.23 7.15 2.83
N LYS A 76 15.74 8.34 3.17
CA LYS A 76 15.96 8.74 4.57
C LYS A 76 14.70 8.69 5.43
N SER A 77 13.51 8.86 4.85
CA SER A 77 12.24 8.75 5.60
C SER A 77 11.98 7.31 6.08
N LEU A 78 12.53 6.29 5.40
CA LEU A 78 12.39 4.89 5.78
C LEU A 78 13.08 4.58 7.12
N HIS A 79 14.09 5.35 7.52
CA HIS A 79 14.84 5.11 8.75
C HIS A 79 14.04 5.41 10.02
N GLY A 80 12.96 6.21 9.94
CA GLY A 80 12.15 6.58 11.11
C GLY A 80 11.32 5.45 11.70
N TYR A 81 11.11 4.35 10.97
CA TYR A 81 10.18 3.28 11.36
C TYR A 81 10.75 1.87 11.21
N SER A 82 10.20 0.93 11.98
CA SER A 82 10.54 -0.48 11.86
C SER A 82 9.99 -1.10 10.57
N VAL A 83 10.57 -2.24 10.14
CA VAL A 83 10.09 -3.02 8.99
C VAL A 83 8.61 -3.39 9.13
N LYS A 84 8.19 -3.78 10.34
CA LYS A 84 6.78 -4.11 10.63
C LYS A 84 5.87 -2.92 10.42
N GLN A 85 6.25 -1.73 10.89
CA GLN A 85 5.44 -0.51 10.70
C GLN A 85 5.31 -0.15 9.23
N TRP A 86 6.37 -0.32 8.43
CA TRP A 86 6.29 -0.13 6.98
C TRP A 86 5.37 -1.15 6.30
N PHE A 87 5.43 -2.42 6.68
CA PHE A 87 4.46 -3.42 6.20
C PHE A 87 3.03 -3.05 6.58
N ASP A 88 2.79 -2.70 7.84
CA ASP A 88 1.47 -2.31 8.33
C ASP A 88 0.96 -1.06 7.61
N ALA A 89 1.83 -0.11 7.29
CA ALA A 89 1.50 1.06 6.50
C ALA A 89 1.19 0.72 5.04
N GLY A 90 1.89 -0.25 4.45
CA GLY A 90 1.51 -0.76 3.13
C GLY A 90 0.13 -1.42 3.15
N TYR A 91 -0.12 -2.22 4.17
CA TYR A 91 -1.38 -2.95 4.34
C TYR A 91 -2.55 -2.02 4.68
N GLY A 92 -2.27 -0.95 5.41
CA GLY A 92 -3.20 0.10 5.81
C GLY A 92 -2.53 1.47 5.63
N PRO A 93 -2.64 2.11 4.46
CA PRO A 93 -1.93 3.36 4.14
C PRO A 93 -2.30 4.57 5.01
N TYR A 94 -3.43 4.48 5.73
CA TYR A 94 -3.90 5.45 6.72
C TYR A 94 -3.34 5.18 8.14
N ARG A 95 -2.28 4.37 8.26
CA ARG A 95 -1.55 4.12 9.52
C ARG A 95 -0.53 5.20 9.86
N PHE A 96 -0.42 6.24 9.05
CA PHE A 96 0.35 7.44 9.36
C PHE A 96 -0.55 8.67 9.36
N ALA A 97 -0.37 9.54 10.34
CA ALA A 97 -0.96 10.88 10.37
C ALA A 97 -0.31 11.77 9.31
N GLU A 98 -0.93 12.90 8.98
CA GLU A 98 -0.32 13.93 8.11
C GLU A 98 0.99 14.49 8.71
N THR A 99 1.12 14.47 10.04
CA THR A 99 2.35 14.82 10.77
C THR A 99 3.43 13.76 10.68
N GLY A 100 3.13 12.61 10.07
CA GLY A 100 4.03 11.47 9.90
C GLY A 100 4.00 10.46 11.05
N GLU A 101 3.22 10.69 12.11
CA GLU A 101 3.12 9.79 13.27
C GLU A 101 2.40 8.47 12.94
N TYR A 102 2.86 7.37 13.50
CA TYR A 102 2.23 6.05 13.29
C TYR A 102 0.97 5.90 14.16
N LEU A 103 -0.20 5.81 13.51
CA LEU A 103 -1.51 5.78 14.16
C LEU A 103 -1.87 4.39 14.69
N PRO A 104 -2.48 4.30 15.89
CA PRO A 104 -3.03 3.06 16.41
C PRO A 104 -4.29 2.64 15.63
N ALA A 105 -4.63 1.34 15.70
CA ALA A 105 -5.69 0.75 14.87
C ALA A 105 -7.08 1.40 15.04
N HIS A 106 -7.38 1.91 16.22
CA HIS A 106 -8.68 2.49 16.54
C HIS A 106 -8.84 3.95 16.05
N GLU A 107 -7.74 4.62 15.68
CA GLU A 107 -7.75 5.99 15.15
C GLU A 107 -7.89 6.02 13.61
N ILE A 108 -8.00 4.86 12.99
CA ILE A 108 -8.15 4.72 11.54
C ILE A 108 -9.59 5.05 11.14
N THR A 109 -9.76 6.14 10.40
CA THR A 109 -11.08 6.63 9.97
C THR A 109 -11.48 6.18 8.56
N ARG A 110 -10.53 5.66 7.76
CA ARG A 110 -10.78 5.22 6.37
C ARG A 110 -11.09 3.73 6.29
N GLU A 111 -11.96 3.36 5.35
CA GLU A 111 -12.27 1.96 5.07
C GLU A 111 -11.03 1.20 4.63
N PRO A 112 -10.80 -0.04 5.11
CA PRO A 112 -9.55 -0.73 4.80
C PRO A 112 -9.32 -1.13 3.34
N ARG A 113 -10.40 -1.15 2.54
CA ARG A 113 -10.31 -1.36 1.09
C ARG A 113 -9.82 -0.10 0.34
N TRP A 114 -9.78 1.05 0.99
CA TRP A 114 -9.36 2.30 0.39
C TRP A 114 -7.83 2.36 0.29
N ASP A 115 -7.35 2.54 -0.93
CA ASP A 115 -5.95 2.81 -1.24
C ASP A 115 -5.85 4.32 -1.49
N PRO A 116 -4.86 5.07 -0.95
CA PRO A 116 -4.73 6.51 -1.17
C PRO A 116 -4.58 6.86 -2.64
N ARG A 117 -4.17 5.91 -3.48
CA ARG A 117 -4.15 6.04 -4.94
C ARG A 117 -5.54 5.95 -5.57
N CYS A 118 -6.58 5.59 -4.82
CA CYS A 118 -7.99 5.68 -5.22
C CYS A 118 -8.46 7.12 -5.06
N LYS A 119 -8.42 7.85 -6.18
CA LYS A 119 -8.96 9.20 -6.40
C LYS A 119 -8.85 10.17 -5.21
N GLU A 120 -7.71 10.86 -5.19
CA GLU A 120 -7.70 12.32 -5.36
C GLU A 120 -8.19 12.73 -6.76
#